data_AF-A0A931H7Y7-F1
#
_entry.id   AF-A0A931H7Y7-F1
#
_cell.length_a   1.000
_cell.length_b   1.000
_cell.length_c   1.000
_cell.angle_alpha   90.00
_cell.angle_beta   90.00
_cell.angle_gamma   90.00
#
_symmetry.space_group_name_H-M   'P 1'
#
loop_
_entity.id
_entity.type
_entity.pdbx_description
1 polymer ?
#
loop_
_entity_poly.entity_id
_entity_poly.type
_entity_poly.pdbx_seq_one_letter_code
_entity_poly.pdbx_strand_id
1 'polypeptide(L)'
;MKTEADESNAPWWTYGHVWLVIAGPAAVVVAALATAWIAMRSADPVLAEDYYRRGLQLSRPAPADKALMPALQGRNHAATPAKER
;
A
#
# COMPACT_ATOMS: atom_id res chain seq x y z
N MET A 1 -14.74 -35.32 -61.46
CA MET A 1 -13.93 -34.12 -61.18
C MET A 1 -14.23 -33.73 -59.75
N LYS A 2 -13.48 -34.30 -58.79
CA LYS A 2 -13.64 -33.97 -57.36
C LYS A 2 -12.89 -32.66 -57.17
N THR A 3 -13.62 -31.63 -56.78
CA THR A 3 -13.07 -30.30 -56.50
C THR A 3 -12.13 -30.43 -55.29
N GLU A 4 -10.83 -30.29 -55.50
CA GLU A 4 -9.79 -30.30 -54.46
C GLU A 4 -9.75 -29.00 -53.65
N ALA A 5 -10.89 -28.31 -53.51
CA ALA A 5 -10.99 -26.96 -52.94
C ALA A 5 -11.66 -26.93 -51.56
N ASP A 6 -11.58 -28.03 -50.82
CA ASP A 6 -11.90 -28.04 -49.38
C ASP A 6 -10.66 -28.55 -48.64
N GLU A 7 -9.54 -27.84 -48.82
CA GLU A 7 -8.53 -27.80 -47.77
C GLU A 7 -9.23 -27.19 -46.55
N SER A 8 -9.79 -28.09 -45.74
CA SER A 8 -10.61 -27.82 -44.57
C SER A 8 -9.86 -26.86 -43.65
N ASN A 9 -10.16 -25.58 -43.78
CA ASN A 9 -9.60 -24.52 -42.96
C ASN A 9 -10.19 -24.69 -41.57
N ALA A 10 -9.52 -25.48 -40.73
CA ALA A 10 -9.99 -25.78 -39.40
C ALA A 10 -10.20 -24.46 -38.64
N PRO A 11 -11.27 -24.35 -37.84
CA PRO A 11 -11.56 -23.08 -37.20
C PRO A 11 -10.41 -22.62 -36.31
N TRP A 12 -10.09 -21.33 -36.33
CA TRP A 12 -8.88 -20.79 -35.72
C TRP A 12 -8.68 -21.13 -34.23
N TRP A 13 -9.77 -21.35 -33.48
CA TRP A 13 -9.72 -21.69 -32.05
C TRP A 13 -9.21 -23.11 -31.75
N THR A 14 -9.13 -23.99 -32.75
CA THR A 14 -8.61 -25.36 -32.57
C THR A 14 -7.09 -25.40 -32.48
N TYR A 15 -6.41 -24.33 -32.92
CA TYR A 15 -4.96 -24.27 -32.92
C TYR A 15 -4.40 -23.83 -31.56
N GLY A 16 -3.57 -24.66 -30.93
CA GLY A 16 -3.01 -24.39 -29.60
C GLY A 16 -2.17 -23.11 -29.50
N HIS A 17 -1.48 -22.70 -30.57
CA HIS A 17 -0.66 -21.48 -30.57
C HIS A 17 -1.49 -20.20 -30.47
N VAL A 18 -2.74 -20.20 -30.95
CA VAL A 18 -3.68 -19.08 -30.76
C VAL A 18 -3.91 -18.83 -29.27
N TRP A 19 -4.08 -19.90 -28.49
CA TRP A 19 -4.25 -19.80 -27.05
C TRP A 19 -3.00 -19.26 -26.34
N LEU A 20 -1.78 -19.56 -26.82
CA LEU A 20 -0.56 -18.97 -26.28
C LEU A 20 -0.52 -17.44 -26.46
N VAL A 21 -0.99 -16.94 -27.61
CA VAL A 21 -1.06 -15.50 -27.89
C VAL A 21 -2.13 -14.84 -27.02
N ILE A 22 -3.29 -15.47 -26.84
CA ILE A 22 -4.39 -14.95 -26.01
C ILE A 22 -4.06 -15.03 -24.51
N ALA A 23 -3.32 -16.06 -24.08
CA ALA A 23 -3.03 -16.31 -22.67
C ALA A 23 -2.26 -15.15 -22.01
N GLY A 24 -1.33 -14.51 -22.73
CA GLY A 24 -0.57 -13.37 -22.19
C GLY A 24 -1.47 -12.20 -21.76
N PRO A 25 -2.24 -11.60 -22.69
CA PRO A 25 -3.19 -10.55 -22.37
C PRO A 25 -4.26 -10.99 -21.35
N ALA A 26 -4.81 -12.20 -21.50
CA ALA A 26 -5.82 -12.71 -20.59
C ALA A 26 -5.30 -12.82 -19.15
N ALA A 27 -4.06 -13.28 -18.96
CA ALA A 27 -3.44 -13.38 -17.64
C ALA A 27 -3.29 -12.01 -16.96
N VAL A 28 -2.92 -10.96 -17.71
CA VAL A 28 -2.80 -9.59 -17.17
C VAL A 28 -4.16 -9.04 -16.76
N VAL A 29 -5.21 -9.29 -17.55
CA VAL A 29 -6.58 -8.87 -17.18
C VAL A 29 -7.03 -9.55 -15.87
N VAL A 30 -6.79 -10.86 -15.74
CA VAL A 30 -7.10 -11.59 -14.50
C VAL A 30 -6.31 -11.04 -13.31
N ALA A 31 -5.01 -10.77 -13.50
CA ALA A 31 -4.17 -10.18 -12.46
C ALA A 31 -4.68 -8.80 -12.02
N ALA A 32 -5.04 -7.93 -12.96
CA ALA A 32 -5.58 -6.60 -12.67
C ALA A 32 -6.89 -6.68 -11.88
N LEU A 33 -7.80 -7.59 -12.25
CA LEU A 33 -9.05 -7.82 -11.52
C LEU A 33 -8.78 -8.36 -10.11
N ALA A 34 -7.84 -9.29 -9.95
CA ALA A 34 -7.44 -9.80 -8.65
C ALA A 34 -6.87 -8.69 -7.76
N THR A 35 -5.99 -7.83 -8.29
CA THR A 35 -5.46 -6.67 -7.56
C THR A 35 -6.57 -5.69 -7.18
N ALA A 36 -7.49 -5.38 -8.09
CA ALA A 36 -8.64 -4.52 -7.80
C ALA A 36 -9.53 -5.10 -6.69
N TRP A 37 -9.75 -6.42 -6.71
CA TRP A 37 -10.51 -7.11 -5.68
C TRP A 37 -9.83 -7.02 -4.31
N ILE A 38 -8.51 -7.24 -4.25
CA ILE A 38 -7.71 -7.07 -3.03
C ILE A 38 -7.83 -5.63 -2.51
N ALA A 39 -7.70 -4.64 -3.41
CA ALA A 39 -7.76 -3.23 -3.03
C ALA A 39 -9.12 -2.84 -2.44
N MET A 40 -10.23 -3.33 -3.02
CA MET A 40 -11.57 -3.09 -2.47
C MET A 40 -11.80 -3.79 -1.14
N ARG A 41 -11.23 -4.98 -0.95
CA ARG A 41 -11.42 -5.77 0.29
C ARG A 41 -10.54 -5.28 1.44
N SER A 42 -9.34 -4.78 1.13
CA SER A 42 -8.33 -4.33 2.08
C SER A 42 -8.21 -2.80 2.11
N ALA A 43 -9.34 -2.10 2.06
CA ALA A 43 -9.35 -0.66 2.26
C ALA A 43 -8.80 -0.35 3.66
N ASP A 44 -7.64 0.32 3.71
CA ASP A 44 -7.04 0.79 4.96
C ASP A 44 -8.04 1.72 5.66
N PRO A 45 -8.45 1.45 6.90
CA PRO A 45 -9.37 2.31 7.62
C PRO A 45 -8.88 3.76 7.61
N VAL A 46 -9.73 4.67 7.14
CA VAL A 46 -9.47 6.11 7.19
C VAL A 46 -9.23 6.47 8.65
N LEU A 47 -7.98 6.83 8.99
CA LEU A 47 -7.61 7.26 10.33
C LEU A 47 -8.51 8.45 10.70
N ALA A 48 -9.35 8.27 11.72
CA ALA A 48 -10.23 9.32 12.19
C ALA A 48 -9.40 10.55 12.62
N GLU A 49 -9.98 11.75 12.50
CA GLU A 49 -9.40 13.05 12.90
C GLU A 49 -8.75 13.01 14.31
N ASP A 50 -9.29 12.16 15.18
CA ASP A 50 -8.84 11.96 16.55
C ASP A 50 -7.46 11.29 16.67
N TYR A 51 -6.99 10.60 15.62
CA TYR A 51 -5.67 9.98 15.58
C TYR A 51 -4.56 11.05 15.63
N TYR A 52 -4.75 12.14 14.89
CA TYR A 52 -3.84 13.29 14.92
C TYR A 52 -3.88 13.99 16.29
N ARG A 53 -5.07 14.17 16.87
CA ARG A 53 -5.22 14.74 18.22
C ARG A 53 -4.59 13.87 19.29
N ARG A 54 -4.69 12.54 19.17
CA ARG A 54 -4.09 11.59 20.12
C ARG A 54 -2.56 11.63 20.06
N GLY A 55 -1.97 11.76 18.87
CA GLY A 55 -0.52 11.97 18.70
C GLY A 55 -0.02 13.29 19.29
N LEU A 56 -0.81 14.35 19.14
CA LEU A 56 -0.53 15.67 19.77
C LEU A 56 -0.65 15.62 21.30
N GLN A 57 -1.61 14.87 21.84
CA GLN A 57 -1.76 14.69 23.29
C GLN A 57 -0.63 13.88 23.90
N LEU A 58 -0.11 12.88 23.18
CA LEU A 58 1.09 12.13 23.60
C LEU A 58 2.35 13.00 23.61
N SER A 59 2.39 14.03 22.77
CA SER A 59 3.48 15.02 22.72
C SER A 59 3.33 16.14 23.74
N ARG A 60 2.21 16.19 24.48
CA ARG A 60 2.01 17.20 25.52
C ARG A 60 2.83 16.80 26.74
N PRO A 61 3.77 17.65 27.20
CA PRO A 61 4.56 17.33 28.38
C PRO A 61 3.63 17.15 29.59
N ALA A 62 3.81 16.05 30.32
CA ALA A 62 3.21 15.87 31.63
C ALA A 62 3.59 17.04 32.56
N PRO A 63 2.77 17.38 33.58
CA PRO A 63 3.17 18.35 34.59
C PRO A 63 4.54 17.97 35.14
N ALA A 64 5.45 18.95 35.11
CA ALA A 64 6.89 18.74 35.02
C ALA A 64 7.51 18.09 36.27
N ASP A 65 7.91 16.82 36.16
CA ASP A 65 9.09 16.33 36.87
C ASP A 65 10.33 16.66 36.05
N LYS A 66 11.28 17.39 36.64
CA LYS A 66 12.57 17.74 35.99
C LYS A 66 13.32 16.52 35.45
N ALA A 67 13.08 15.35 36.02
CA ALA A 67 13.67 14.07 35.59
C ALA A 67 13.11 13.55 34.25
N LEU A 68 11.96 14.06 33.79
CA LEU A 68 11.27 13.60 32.58
C LEU A 68 11.33 14.62 31.43
N MET A 69 12.18 15.66 31.55
CA MET A 69 12.34 16.64 30.47
C MET A 69 12.80 15.95 29.18
N PRO A 70 12.21 16.27 28.01
CA PRO A 70 12.60 15.68 26.74
C PRO A 70 14.12 15.73 26.56
N ALA A 71 14.73 14.65 26.10
CA ALA A 71 16.20 14.55 25.97
C ALA A 71 16.83 15.69 25.16
N LEU A 72 16.06 16.32 24.25
CA LEU A 72 16.44 17.51 23.50
C LEU A 72 16.52 18.78 24.37
N GLN A 73 15.65 18.95 25.37
CA GLN A 73 15.68 20.05 26.33
C GLN A 73 16.68 19.81 27.47
N GLY A 74 16.83 18.57 27.93
CA GLY A 74 17.72 18.21 29.04
C GLY A 74 19.21 18.46 28.75
N ARG A 75 19.65 18.35 27.49
CA ARG A 75 21.06 18.49 27.10
C ARG A 75 21.66 19.88 27.37
N ASN A 76 20.86 20.95 27.37
CA ASN A 76 21.38 22.32 27.49
C ASN A 76 21.04 23.00 28.83
N HIS A 77 20.15 22.43 29.65
CA HIS A 77 19.76 23.03 30.94
C HIS A 77 20.66 22.61 32.12
N ALA A 78 21.55 21.62 31.96
CA ALA A 78 22.51 21.22 33.00
C ALA A 78 23.61 22.28 33.27
N ALA A 79 23.81 23.23 32.34
CA ALA A 79 24.85 24.25 32.44
C ALA A 79 24.35 25.64 32.87
N THR A 80 23.04 25.81 33.17
CA THR A 80 22.52 27.08 33.67
C THR A 80 22.54 27.08 35.20
N PRO A 81 23.36 27.90 35.88
CA PRO A 81 23.36 27.96 37.33
C PRO A 81 22.01 28.51 37.83
N ALA A 82 21.43 27.86 38.83
CA ALA A 82 20.26 28.38 39.51
C ALA A 82 20.66 29.70 40.19
N LYS A 83 19.92 30.77 39.90
CA LYS A 83 20.08 32.05 40.59
C LYS A 83 19.67 31.84 42.04
N GLU A 84 20.67 31.65 42.92
CA GLU A 84 20.50 31.65 44.36
C GLU A 84 19.85 32.97 44.79
N ARG A 85 18.83 32.87 45.64
CA ARG A 85 18.24 34.00 46.37
C ARG A 85 18.82 34.00 47.77
#